data_AF-A0AAU2ADE3-F1
#
_entry.id   AF-A0AAU2ADE3-F1
#
_cell.length_a   1.000
_cell.length_b   1.000
_cell.length_c   1.000
_cell.angle_alpha   90.00
_cell.angle_beta   90.00
_cell.angle_gamma   90.00
#
_symmetry.space_group_name_H-M   'P 1'
#
loop_
_entity.id
_entity.type
_entity.pdbx_description
1 polymer ?
#
loop_
_entity_poly.entity_id
_entity_poly.type
_entity_poly.pdbx_seq_one_letter_code
_entity_poly.pdbx_strand_id
1 'polypeptide(L)'
;MLSEHPVAAEFHPTLNKSLTPDTVPYSGKEKVWWQCGKNPEHAWDATPNNRTKPTRPSGCRHCRGKRLGDEVPFERSLEGRFPETAAELDVERSGFTASEVLYGAKTEAWWRCPRPFGHPDYPMPVNSRTNPGQKQGCPYCAGKRLSPERSLASVAPLVAGEFLSLVNGITPEEIFSQDNRRYVWKCSTIPSHRWAASPNNRVGKNSGCPYCSGARVWEANRLGDLRPDLVEQWDGDRNASLTPWTVSVGSSRKVHWKCPGGEDHRWRARVHKRVSGQGCRFCAGHEASETTSLLALRPDLAVQLDAEKSGISAAELTLASNREVHWICPVSPDEHTWPAKVLNRTLNGTGCPDCNLPGTSAQEIRIAAELGTVLDVDFGRHIIRTGERVERVDICIPSLSLVLEFDGSYWHESTEETDAEKSRRLRTVIRHVVRIREHPLERLDPVHDVVVPFQAAPGTAADIVLEHLVGLAVISHSVVEDYRRLPGPRAADRAEQILADLRIRARDRKSVKDQVRHPDRAQ
;
A
#
# COMPACT_ATOMS: atom_id res chain seq x y z
N MET A 1 -1.65 -55.65 -60.00
CA MET A 1 -0.26 -55.14 -60.15
C MET A 1 -0.29 -53.63 -60.42
N LEU A 2 0.85 -52.93 -60.49
CA LEU A 2 0.85 -51.48 -60.79
C LEU A 2 0.26 -51.19 -62.19
N SER A 3 0.40 -52.11 -63.15
CA SER A 3 -0.19 -52.04 -64.49
C SER A 3 -1.71 -51.92 -64.53
N GLU A 4 -2.41 -52.28 -63.46
CA GLU A 4 -3.86 -52.15 -63.33
C GLU A 4 -4.29 -50.77 -62.79
N HIS A 5 -3.34 -49.89 -62.45
CA HIS A 5 -3.60 -48.56 -61.90
C HIS A 5 -3.29 -47.46 -62.92
N PRO A 6 -4.11 -46.39 -63.06
CA PRO A 6 -3.91 -45.32 -64.06
C PRO A 6 -2.54 -44.63 -64.03
N VAL A 7 -1.89 -44.63 -62.87
CA VAL A 7 -0.55 -44.03 -62.69
C VAL A 7 0.57 -44.82 -63.36
N ALA A 8 0.31 -46.05 -63.86
CA ALA A 8 1.26 -46.82 -64.64
C ALA A 8 1.76 -46.07 -65.89
N ALA A 9 0.93 -45.18 -66.46
CA ALA A 9 1.33 -44.32 -67.58
C ALA A 9 2.43 -43.32 -67.24
N GLU A 10 2.63 -43.01 -65.95
CA GLU A 10 3.71 -42.15 -65.45
C GLU A 10 4.95 -42.95 -65.02
N PHE A 11 4.99 -44.27 -65.25
CA PHE A 11 6.17 -45.08 -64.94
C PHE A 11 7.30 -44.76 -65.91
N HIS A 12 8.49 -44.41 -65.40
CA HIS A 12 9.56 -43.94 -66.27
C HIS A 12 10.05 -45.06 -67.20
N PRO A 13 10.14 -44.83 -68.53
CA PRO A 13 10.37 -45.89 -69.52
C PRO A 13 11.77 -46.51 -69.44
N THR A 14 12.81 -45.74 -69.07
CA THR A 14 14.21 -46.20 -69.12
C THR A 14 14.94 -46.23 -67.77
N LEU A 15 14.50 -45.48 -66.75
CA LEU A 15 15.21 -45.35 -65.46
C LEU A 15 14.90 -46.49 -64.46
N ASN A 16 13.91 -47.33 -64.75
CA ASN A 16 13.52 -48.45 -63.89
C ASN A 16 14.22 -49.78 -64.21
N LYS A 17 15.26 -49.74 -65.07
CA LYS A 17 16.06 -50.91 -65.47
C LYS A 17 15.17 -52.06 -65.98
N SER A 18 15.14 -53.20 -65.30
CA SER A 18 14.36 -54.39 -65.66
C SER A 18 12.95 -54.44 -65.05
N LEU A 19 12.57 -53.44 -64.23
CA LEU A 19 11.25 -53.38 -63.62
C LEU A 19 10.23 -52.85 -64.63
N THR A 20 9.05 -53.46 -64.65
CA THR A 20 7.91 -53.04 -65.46
C THR A 20 6.68 -52.82 -64.57
N PRO A 21 5.67 -52.06 -65.02
CA PRO A 21 4.43 -51.91 -64.25
C PRO A 21 3.74 -53.24 -63.90
N ASP A 22 3.96 -54.30 -64.68
CA ASP A 22 3.42 -55.64 -64.43
C ASP A 22 4.15 -56.41 -63.33
N THR A 23 5.43 -56.10 -63.09
CA THR A 23 6.27 -56.78 -62.08
C THR A 23 6.32 -56.03 -60.75
N VAL A 24 5.77 -54.81 -60.68
CA VAL A 24 5.77 -53.97 -59.47
C VAL A 24 4.36 -53.93 -58.85
N PRO A 25 4.17 -54.29 -57.57
CA PRO A 25 2.88 -54.14 -56.90
C PRO A 25 2.60 -52.67 -56.55
N TYR A 26 1.33 -52.24 -56.66
CA TYR A 26 0.92 -50.86 -56.33
C TYR A 26 1.13 -50.50 -54.84
N SER A 27 1.19 -51.49 -53.95
CA SER A 27 1.53 -51.36 -52.52
C SER A 27 3.04 -51.41 -52.24
N GLY A 28 3.87 -51.43 -53.30
CA GLY A 28 5.32 -51.49 -53.22
C GLY A 28 5.93 -50.35 -52.41
N LYS A 29 6.88 -50.69 -51.54
CA LYS A 29 7.61 -49.74 -50.68
C LYS A 29 8.99 -49.38 -51.23
N GLU A 30 9.46 -50.12 -52.23
CA GLU A 30 10.66 -49.81 -53.01
C GLU A 30 10.42 -48.55 -53.86
N LYS A 31 11.43 -47.72 -54.05
CA LYS A 31 11.30 -46.53 -54.89
C LYS A 31 11.50 -46.89 -56.36
N VAL A 32 10.59 -46.42 -57.20
CA VAL A 32 10.69 -46.49 -58.66
C VAL A 32 10.69 -45.08 -59.23
N TRP A 33 11.22 -44.93 -60.43
CA TRP A 33 11.25 -43.68 -61.17
C TRP A 33 9.93 -43.44 -61.90
N TRP A 34 9.46 -42.21 -61.81
CA TRP A 34 8.25 -41.70 -62.46
C TRP A 34 8.63 -40.59 -63.43
N GLN A 35 7.89 -40.46 -64.52
CA GLN A 35 8.02 -39.39 -65.50
C GLN A 35 6.74 -38.54 -65.52
N CYS A 36 6.88 -37.22 -65.60
CA CYS A 36 5.74 -36.33 -65.44
C CYS A 36 4.93 -36.25 -66.72
N GLY A 37 3.61 -36.46 -66.63
CA GLY A 37 2.70 -36.24 -67.76
C GLY A 37 2.62 -34.78 -68.27
N LYS A 38 3.15 -33.80 -67.52
CA LYS A 38 3.16 -32.37 -67.93
C LYS A 38 4.47 -31.91 -68.58
N ASN A 39 5.59 -32.48 -68.18
CA ASN A 39 6.90 -32.19 -68.78
C ASN A 39 7.73 -33.49 -68.77
N PRO A 40 8.03 -34.08 -69.94
CA PRO A 40 8.81 -35.31 -70.05
C PRO A 40 10.22 -35.22 -69.46
N GLU A 41 10.79 -34.02 -69.28
CA GLU A 41 12.11 -33.84 -68.62
C GLU A 41 12.06 -34.04 -67.10
N HIS A 42 10.87 -33.97 -66.50
CA HIS A 42 10.73 -34.15 -65.07
C HIS A 42 10.64 -35.63 -64.69
N ALA A 43 11.76 -36.18 -64.26
CA ALA A 43 11.85 -37.52 -63.67
C ALA A 43 12.02 -37.45 -62.13
N TRP A 44 11.30 -38.29 -61.38
CA TRP A 44 11.50 -38.40 -59.93
C TRP A 44 11.32 -39.80 -59.36
N ASP A 45 11.99 -40.10 -58.25
CA ASP A 45 11.82 -41.34 -57.50
C ASP A 45 10.71 -41.20 -56.45
N ALA A 46 9.79 -42.16 -56.40
CA ALA A 46 8.81 -42.30 -55.34
C ALA A 46 8.35 -43.76 -55.22
N THR A 47 7.81 -44.15 -54.06
CA THR A 47 7.29 -45.50 -53.87
C THR A 47 5.92 -45.65 -54.55
N PRO A 48 5.63 -46.79 -55.22
CA PRO A 48 4.30 -47.09 -55.76
C PRO A 48 3.20 -46.86 -54.73
N ASN A 49 3.38 -47.34 -53.49
CA ASN A 49 2.40 -47.17 -52.41
C ASN A 49 2.06 -45.71 -52.11
N ASN A 50 3.02 -44.78 -52.20
CA ASN A 50 2.73 -43.35 -51.99
C ASN A 50 2.11 -42.70 -53.24
N ARG A 51 2.39 -43.21 -54.44
CA ARG A 51 1.86 -42.68 -55.70
C ARG A 51 0.41 -43.11 -55.94
N THR A 52 0.03 -44.28 -55.42
CA THR A 52 -1.30 -44.92 -55.61
C THR A 52 -2.24 -44.72 -54.42
N LYS A 53 -1.80 -44.00 -53.38
CA LYS A 53 -2.63 -43.66 -52.22
C LYS A 53 -3.93 -42.96 -52.66
N PRO A 54 -5.10 -43.41 -52.18
CA PRO A 54 -6.38 -42.78 -52.53
C PRO A 54 -6.49 -41.35 -51.97
N THR A 55 -5.75 -41.06 -50.89
CA THR A 55 -5.70 -39.73 -50.27
C THR A 55 -4.32 -39.11 -50.47
N ARG A 56 -4.27 -38.00 -51.22
CA ARG A 56 -3.07 -37.19 -51.49
C ARG A 56 -1.89 -38.03 -52.05
N PRO A 57 -2.02 -38.56 -53.28
CA PRO A 57 -0.91 -39.24 -53.92
C PRO A 57 0.30 -38.30 -54.07
N SER A 58 1.51 -38.83 -53.95
CA SER A 58 2.71 -38.08 -54.31
C SER A 58 2.64 -37.66 -55.79
N GLY A 59 3.17 -36.49 -56.15
CA GLY A 59 3.19 -36.00 -57.54
C GLY A 59 4.58 -35.53 -57.93
N CYS A 60 4.73 -35.07 -59.18
CA CYS A 60 6.00 -34.55 -59.68
C CYS A 60 6.56 -33.45 -58.75
N ARG A 61 7.74 -33.71 -58.14
CA ARG A 61 8.39 -32.76 -57.23
C ARG A 61 8.86 -31.48 -57.90
N HIS A 62 9.11 -31.51 -59.21
CA HIS A 62 9.52 -30.34 -60.00
C HIS A 62 8.33 -29.41 -60.26
N CYS A 63 7.13 -29.97 -60.47
CA CYS A 63 5.88 -29.21 -60.62
C CYS A 63 5.25 -28.81 -59.28
N ARG A 64 5.71 -29.37 -58.16
CA ARG A 64 5.15 -29.13 -56.83
C ARG A 64 5.50 -27.72 -56.35
N GLY A 65 4.51 -26.83 -56.36
CA GLY A 65 4.64 -25.47 -55.81
C GLY A 65 5.30 -24.45 -56.75
N LYS A 66 5.67 -24.85 -57.98
CA LYS A 66 6.05 -23.93 -59.05
C LYS A 66 4.94 -23.93 -60.11
N ARG A 67 4.22 -22.82 -60.21
CA ARG A 67 3.53 -22.43 -61.46
C ARG A 67 4.20 -21.13 -61.89
N LEU A 68 5.22 -21.24 -62.72
CA LEU A 68 5.75 -20.14 -63.51
C LEU A 68 5.33 -20.47 -64.94
N GLY A 69 4.44 -19.66 -65.52
CA GLY A 69 4.00 -19.79 -66.91
C GLY A 69 2.52 -20.08 -67.18
N ASP A 70 1.69 -20.31 -66.15
CA ASP A 70 0.21 -20.26 -66.31
C ASP A 70 -0.22 -18.80 -66.04
N GLU A 71 -1.09 -18.22 -66.88
CA GLU A 71 -1.71 -16.91 -66.62
C GLU A 71 -2.20 -16.83 -65.16
N VAL A 72 -1.68 -15.87 -64.40
CA VAL A 72 -2.19 -15.61 -63.05
C VAL A 72 -3.56 -14.94 -63.22
N PRO A 73 -4.66 -15.56 -62.77
CA PRO A 73 -5.98 -14.95 -62.92
C PRO A 73 -5.97 -13.59 -62.22
N PHE A 74 -6.45 -12.55 -62.89
CA PHE A 74 -6.43 -11.16 -62.38
C PHE A 74 -6.98 -11.07 -60.95
N GLU A 75 -8.09 -11.76 -60.65
CA GLU A 75 -8.73 -11.80 -59.32
C GLU A 75 -7.84 -12.38 -58.21
N ARG A 76 -6.76 -13.08 -58.58
CA ARG A 76 -5.79 -13.73 -57.68
C ARG A 76 -4.39 -13.14 -57.79
N SER A 77 -4.16 -12.21 -58.71
CA SER A 77 -2.89 -11.49 -58.83
C SER A 77 -2.76 -10.45 -57.70
N LEU A 78 -1.54 -9.97 -57.49
CA LEU A 78 -1.30 -8.85 -56.59
C LEU A 78 -2.02 -7.59 -57.08
N GLU A 79 -1.99 -7.34 -58.39
CA GLU A 79 -2.66 -6.19 -59.02
C GLU A 79 -4.17 -6.21 -58.82
N GLY A 80 -4.85 -7.31 -59.15
CA GLY A 80 -6.30 -7.33 -59.14
C GLY A 80 -6.91 -7.36 -57.75
N ARG A 81 -6.23 -7.99 -56.76
CA ARG A 81 -6.74 -8.08 -55.39
C ARG A 81 -6.24 -6.96 -54.47
N PHE A 82 -5.06 -6.40 -54.71
CA PHE A 82 -4.42 -5.40 -53.85
C PHE A 82 -3.78 -4.27 -54.67
N PRO A 83 -4.56 -3.48 -55.43
CA PRO A 83 -4.04 -2.46 -56.36
C PRO A 83 -3.14 -1.41 -55.68
N GLU A 84 -3.48 -0.98 -54.46
CA GLU A 84 -2.63 -0.06 -53.69
C GLU A 84 -1.27 -0.66 -53.34
N THR A 85 -1.23 -1.95 -53.00
CA THR A 85 0.03 -2.64 -52.71
C THR A 85 0.81 -2.92 -53.98
N ALA A 86 0.13 -3.24 -55.08
CA ALA A 86 0.74 -3.41 -56.40
C ALA A 86 1.46 -2.14 -56.86
N ALA A 87 0.90 -0.96 -56.59
CA ALA A 87 1.53 0.33 -56.90
C ALA A 87 2.86 0.57 -56.15
N GLU A 88 3.06 -0.09 -55.01
CA GLU A 88 4.31 -0.02 -54.23
C GLU A 88 5.42 -0.95 -54.78
N LEU A 89 5.12 -1.84 -55.74
CA LEU A 89 6.09 -2.79 -56.29
C LEU A 89 7.15 -2.06 -57.14
N ASP A 90 8.42 -2.39 -56.90
CA ASP A 90 9.51 -2.05 -57.79
C ASP A 90 9.69 -3.18 -58.81
N VAL A 91 9.14 -2.99 -60.01
CA VAL A 91 9.11 -4.01 -61.08
C VAL A 91 10.52 -4.31 -61.58
N GLU A 92 11.37 -3.30 -61.73
CA GLU A 92 12.72 -3.46 -62.28
C GLU A 92 13.59 -4.31 -61.35
N ARG A 93 13.57 -4.00 -60.04
CA ARG A 93 14.35 -4.76 -59.05
C ARG A 93 13.75 -6.14 -58.73
N SER A 94 12.44 -6.29 -58.88
CA SER A 94 11.75 -7.57 -58.61
C SER A 94 11.82 -8.53 -59.80
N GLY A 95 11.96 -8.02 -61.03
CA GLY A 95 12.00 -8.82 -62.25
C GLY A 95 10.64 -9.40 -62.68
N PHE A 96 9.54 -8.90 -62.12
CA PHE A 96 8.16 -9.28 -62.48
C PHE A 96 7.18 -8.13 -62.18
N THR A 97 6.07 -8.11 -62.89
CA THR A 97 4.96 -7.16 -62.69
C THR A 97 3.95 -7.68 -61.66
N ALA A 98 3.07 -6.80 -61.17
CA ALA A 98 2.07 -7.17 -60.17
C ALA A 98 0.96 -8.09 -60.70
N SER A 99 0.74 -8.15 -62.03
CA SER A 99 -0.17 -9.10 -62.67
C SER A 99 0.41 -10.52 -62.70
N GLU A 100 1.73 -10.65 -62.76
CA GLU A 100 2.46 -11.92 -62.91
C GLU A 100 2.67 -12.69 -61.59
N VAL A 101 2.26 -12.13 -60.46
CA VAL A 101 2.48 -12.74 -59.13
C VAL A 101 1.18 -12.90 -58.35
N LEU A 102 0.99 -14.08 -57.74
CA LEU A 102 -0.12 -14.32 -56.82
C LEU A 102 0.05 -13.50 -55.54
N TYR A 103 -1.02 -12.88 -55.03
CA TYR A 103 -0.94 -12.09 -53.80
C TYR A 103 -0.45 -12.91 -52.58
N GLY A 104 -0.65 -14.22 -52.56
CA GLY A 104 -0.20 -15.13 -51.49
C GLY A 104 1.20 -15.74 -51.70
N ALA A 105 1.95 -15.28 -52.71
CA ALA A 105 3.26 -15.84 -53.03
C ALA A 105 4.33 -15.53 -51.97
N LYS A 106 5.21 -16.49 -51.71
CA LYS A 106 6.39 -16.29 -50.85
C LYS A 106 7.61 -15.71 -51.61
N THR A 107 7.43 -15.37 -52.87
CA THR A 107 8.46 -14.76 -53.71
C THR A 107 8.90 -13.43 -53.10
N GLU A 108 10.21 -13.21 -52.97
CA GLU A 108 10.75 -11.92 -52.55
C GLU A 108 10.53 -10.88 -53.65
N ALA A 109 10.07 -9.71 -53.24
CA ALA A 109 9.85 -8.55 -54.09
C ALA A 109 10.51 -7.33 -53.45
N TRP A 110 10.84 -6.35 -54.29
CA TRP A 110 11.32 -5.04 -53.85
C TRP A 110 10.16 -4.05 -53.79
N TRP A 111 10.08 -3.29 -52.70
CA TRP A 111 8.96 -2.39 -52.43
C TRP A 111 9.45 -0.97 -52.20
N ARG A 112 8.72 -0.02 -52.77
CA ARG A 112 8.85 1.41 -52.54
C ARG A 112 7.95 1.83 -51.38
N CYS A 113 8.44 2.70 -50.51
CA CYS A 113 7.62 3.22 -49.43
C CYS A 113 6.68 4.32 -49.95
N PRO A 114 5.36 4.27 -49.69
CA PRO A 114 4.41 5.26 -50.20
C PRO A 114 4.44 6.61 -49.45
N ARG A 115 5.38 6.82 -48.52
CA ARG A 115 5.46 8.08 -47.74
C ARG A 115 6.14 9.21 -48.54
N PRO A 116 5.77 10.49 -48.33
CA PRO A 116 6.24 11.62 -49.14
C PRO A 116 7.76 11.83 -49.18
N PHE A 117 8.47 11.53 -48.08
CA PHE A 117 9.92 11.67 -48.01
C PHE A 117 10.66 10.39 -48.47
N GLY A 118 9.92 9.34 -48.83
CA GLY A 118 10.44 8.04 -49.21
C GLY A 118 11.20 7.34 -48.09
N HIS A 119 11.38 6.03 -48.23
CA HIS A 119 12.44 5.31 -47.54
C HIS A 119 13.20 4.53 -48.60
N PRO A 120 14.47 4.13 -48.36
CA PRO A 120 15.17 3.26 -49.29
C PRO A 120 14.34 2.00 -49.59
N ASP A 121 14.34 1.55 -50.85
CA ASP A 121 13.59 0.35 -51.21
C ASP A 121 14.02 -0.84 -50.36
N TYR A 122 13.08 -1.72 -50.08
CA TYR A 122 13.28 -2.82 -49.15
C TYR A 122 12.77 -4.14 -49.74
N PRO A 123 13.51 -5.26 -49.53
CA PRO A 123 13.04 -6.57 -49.93
C PRO A 123 12.03 -7.09 -48.90
N MET A 124 10.95 -7.69 -49.38
CA MET A 124 9.97 -8.40 -48.55
C MET A 124 9.14 -9.38 -49.41
N PRO A 125 8.75 -10.56 -48.89
CA PRO A 125 7.86 -11.46 -49.62
C PRO A 125 6.46 -10.87 -49.88
N VAL A 126 5.89 -11.16 -51.06
CA VAL A 126 4.55 -10.67 -51.47
C VAL A 126 3.46 -11.02 -50.45
N ASN A 127 3.46 -12.26 -49.94
CA ASN A 127 2.48 -12.69 -48.95
C ASN A 127 2.58 -11.93 -47.62
N SER A 128 3.74 -11.38 -47.27
CA SER A 128 3.94 -10.60 -46.04
C SER A 128 3.27 -9.22 -46.16
N ARG A 129 3.00 -8.74 -47.38
CA ARG A 129 2.31 -7.48 -47.66
C ARG A 129 0.79 -7.61 -47.75
N THR A 130 0.27 -8.82 -47.94
CA THR A 130 -1.13 -9.09 -48.31
C THR A 130 -1.88 -9.98 -47.32
N ASN A 131 -1.19 -10.88 -46.60
CA ASN A 131 -1.83 -11.83 -45.69
C ASN A 131 -2.37 -11.11 -44.44
N PRO A 132 -3.70 -11.10 -44.18
CA PRO A 132 -4.30 -10.31 -43.11
C PRO A 132 -3.72 -10.55 -41.71
N GLY A 133 -3.33 -11.79 -41.39
CA GLY A 133 -2.79 -12.15 -40.08
C GLY A 133 -1.29 -11.85 -39.89
N GLN A 134 -0.57 -11.50 -40.97
CA GLN A 134 0.87 -11.24 -40.95
C GLN A 134 1.26 -10.04 -41.81
N LYS A 135 0.31 -9.14 -42.08
CA LYS A 135 0.51 -7.97 -42.94
C LYS A 135 1.57 -7.07 -42.32
N GLN A 136 2.71 -6.97 -42.97
CA GLN A 136 3.82 -6.10 -42.65
C GLN A 136 3.89 -5.01 -43.72
N GLY A 137 4.07 -3.77 -43.29
CA GLY A 137 4.35 -2.65 -44.18
C GLY A 137 5.84 -2.36 -44.29
N CYS A 138 6.17 -1.14 -44.70
CA CYS A 138 7.55 -0.67 -44.78
C CYS A 138 8.29 -0.81 -43.41
N PRO A 139 9.47 -1.45 -43.36
CA PRO A 139 10.19 -1.69 -42.11
C PRO A 139 10.72 -0.41 -41.46
N TYR A 140 10.98 0.64 -42.24
CA TYR A 140 11.36 1.96 -41.72
C TYR A 140 10.17 2.66 -41.03
N CYS A 141 8.99 2.68 -41.67
CA CYS A 141 7.75 3.17 -41.05
C CYS A 141 7.41 2.44 -39.74
N ALA A 142 7.61 1.12 -39.73
CA ALA A 142 7.38 0.27 -38.57
C ALA A 142 8.46 0.40 -37.48
N GLY A 143 9.53 1.18 -37.69
CA GLY A 143 10.61 1.36 -36.73
C GLY A 143 11.54 0.16 -36.59
N LYS A 144 11.52 -0.78 -37.55
CA LYS A 144 12.42 -1.94 -37.60
C LYS A 144 13.76 -1.60 -38.27
N ARG A 145 13.82 -0.51 -39.06
CA ARG A 145 15.04 0.01 -39.70
C ARG A 145 15.17 1.51 -39.45
N LEU A 146 16.41 1.98 -39.32
CA LEU A 146 16.71 3.37 -38.99
C LEU A 146 16.39 4.25 -40.20
N SER A 147 15.67 5.34 -39.95
CA SER A 147 15.48 6.42 -40.91
C SER A 147 15.96 7.73 -40.29
N PRO A 148 16.33 8.75 -41.09
CA PRO A 148 16.80 10.03 -40.58
C PRO A 148 15.87 10.64 -39.53
N GLU A 149 14.55 10.52 -39.69
CA GLU A 149 13.52 11.08 -38.81
C GLU A 149 13.37 10.30 -37.50
N ARG A 150 13.90 9.07 -37.43
CA ARG A 150 13.80 8.17 -36.27
C ARG A 150 15.10 8.02 -35.51
N SER A 151 16.16 8.69 -35.96
CA SER A 151 17.44 8.73 -35.26
C SER A 151 17.32 9.38 -33.88
N LEU A 152 18.25 9.10 -32.98
CA LEU A 152 18.32 9.77 -31.68
C LEU A 152 18.48 11.29 -31.86
N ALA A 153 19.29 11.71 -32.84
CA ALA A 153 19.50 13.13 -33.18
C ALA A 153 18.17 13.84 -33.49
N SER A 154 17.34 13.23 -34.34
CA SER A 154 16.07 13.81 -34.79
C SER A 154 14.98 13.73 -33.73
N VAL A 155 14.87 12.61 -33.02
CA VAL A 155 13.79 12.37 -32.05
C VAL A 155 14.04 13.10 -30.73
N ALA A 156 15.31 13.23 -30.30
CA ALA A 156 15.65 13.80 -29.00
C ALA A 156 16.96 14.61 -29.06
N PRO A 157 16.98 15.79 -29.71
CA PRO A 157 18.20 16.56 -29.98
C PRO A 157 18.94 16.99 -28.71
N LEU A 158 18.22 17.34 -27.64
CA LEU A 158 18.85 17.68 -26.35
C LEU A 158 19.56 16.48 -25.71
N VAL A 159 18.97 15.29 -25.82
CA VAL A 159 19.59 14.05 -25.32
C VAL A 159 20.77 13.65 -26.20
N ALA A 160 20.66 13.83 -27.52
CA ALA A 160 21.75 13.61 -28.47
C ALA A 160 22.96 14.51 -28.19
N GLY A 161 22.76 15.75 -27.74
CA GLY A 161 23.83 16.66 -27.32
C GLY A 161 24.66 16.17 -26.13
N GLU A 162 24.13 15.23 -25.34
CA GLU A 162 24.82 14.55 -24.24
C GLU A 162 25.58 13.29 -24.70
N PHE A 163 25.46 12.86 -25.95
CA PHE A 163 26.10 11.66 -26.47
C PHE A 163 27.58 11.89 -26.81
N LEU A 164 28.47 10.98 -26.41
CA LEU A 164 29.91 11.08 -26.69
C LEU A 164 30.31 10.25 -27.92
N SER A 165 30.06 10.78 -29.13
CA SER A 165 30.28 10.04 -30.39
C SER A 165 31.70 9.49 -30.55
N LEU A 166 32.72 10.28 -30.24
CA LEU A 166 34.13 9.86 -30.32
C LEU A 166 34.46 8.67 -29.40
N VAL A 167 33.84 8.62 -28.21
CA VAL A 167 34.03 7.52 -27.25
C VAL A 167 33.26 6.27 -27.68
N ASN A 168 32.09 6.46 -28.27
CA ASN A 168 31.21 5.38 -28.68
C ASN A 168 31.52 4.83 -30.09
N GLY A 169 32.28 5.55 -30.91
CA GLY A 169 32.60 5.18 -32.29
C GLY A 169 31.40 5.20 -33.24
N ILE A 170 30.32 5.91 -32.88
CA ILE A 170 29.07 6.01 -33.64
C ILE A 170 28.40 7.35 -33.32
N THR A 171 27.56 7.87 -34.22
CA THR A 171 26.87 9.14 -34.03
C THR A 171 25.39 8.95 -33.62
N PRO A 172 24.75 9.96 -32.98
CA PRO A 172 23.31 9.93 -32.68
C PRO A 172 22.38 9.77 -33.90
N GLU A 173 22.85 10.15 -35.08
CA GLU A 173 22.17 9.99 -36.37
C GLU A 173 22.10 8.51 -36.81
N GLU A 174 23.03 7.68 -36.33
CA GLU A 174 23.20 6.27 -36.69
C GLU A 174 22.54 5.29 -35.70
N ILE A 175 21.80 5.78 -34.71
CA ILE A 175 21.14 4.95 -33.69
C ILE A 175 19.68 5.36 -33.45
N PHE A 176 18.87 4.40 -32.99
CA PHE A 176 17.49 4.65 -32.58
C PHE A 176 17.40 5.23 -31.18
N SER A 177 16.39 6.08 -30.93
CA SER A 177 16.01 6.50 -29.58
C SER A 177 15.55 5.33 -28.68
N GLN A 178 15.12 4.22 -29.27
CA GLN A 178 14.68 3.00 -28.58
C GLN A 178 15.78 1.95 -28.44
N ASP A 179 17.03 2.26 -28.82
CA ASP A 179 18.14 1.32 -28.67
C ASP A 179 18.36 0.98 -27.19
N ASN A 180 18.62 -0.30 -26.91
CA ASN A 180 18.88 -0.83 -25.58
C ASN A 180 20.37 -1.03 -25.29
N ARG A 181 21.24 -0.91 -26.31
CA ARG A 181 22.69 -0.89 -26.13
C ARG A 181 23.10 0.31 -25.27
N ARG A 182 24.14 0.12 -24.46
CA ARG A 182 24.64 1.15 -23.55
C ARG A 182 25.74 1.94 -24.24
N TYR A 183 25.57 3.25 -24.25
CA TYR A 183 26.54 4.22 -24.75
C TYR A 183 26.99 5.14 -23.62
N VAL A 184 28.14 5.78 -23.80
CA VAL A 184 28.68 6.76 -22.86
C VAL A 184 28.10 8.14 -23.15
N TRP A 185 27.62 8.79 -22.10
CA TRP A 185 27.02 10.13 -22.10
C TRP A 185 27.83 11.09 -21.23
N LYS A 186 27.72 12.39 -21.50
CA LYS A 186 28.21 13.49 -20.65
C LYS A 186 27.05 14.24 -20.04
N CYS A 187 27.23 14.81 -18.85
CA CYS A 187 26.21 15.65 -18.25
C CYS A 187 26.25 17.04 -18.89
N SER A 188 25.08 17.60 -19.18
CA SER A 188 24.91 18.98 -19.65
C SER A 188 25.30 20.01 -18.59
N THR A 189 25.17 19.69 -17.29
CA THR A 189 25.47 20.61 -16.18
C THR A 189 26.92 20.51 -15.70
N ILE A 190 27.45 19.29 -15.57
CA ILE A 190 28.78 19.04 -14.97
C ILE A 190 29.63 18.23 -15.96
N PRO A 191 30.55 18.86 -16.72
CA PRO A 191 31.28 18.21 -17.80
C PRO A 191 32.11 16.98 -17.42
N SER A 192 32.52 16.86 -16.15
CA SER A 192 33.25 15.69 -15.63
C SER A 192 32.37 14.45 -15.47
N HIS A 193 31.05 14.60 -15.32
CA HIS A 193 30.15 13.48 -15.16
C HIS A 193 29.95 12.73 -16.46
N ARG A 194 30.39 11.46 -16.47
CA ARG A 194 30.22 10.55 -17.60
C ARG A 194 29.63 9.22 -17.14
N TRP A 195 28.65 8.69 -17.85
CA TRP A 195 28.02 7.42 -17.48
C TRP A 195 27.56 6.63 -18.70
N ALA A 196 27.42 5.32 -18.51
CA ALA A 196 26.89 4.42 -19.53
C ALA A 196 25.38 4.19 -19.33
N ALA A 197 24.56 4.49 -20.34
CA ALA A 197 23.11 4.25 -20.35
C ALA A 197 22.61 3.95 -21.77
N SER A 198 21.42 3.38 -21.89
CA SER A 198 20.80 3.17 -23.21
C SER A 198 19.94 4.37 -23.63
N PRO A 199 19.84 4.68 -24.94
CA PRO A 199 18.96 5.72 -25.47
C PRO A 199 17.51 5.53 -25.01
N ASN A 200 17.02 4.28 -24.98
CA ASN A 200 15.66 3.97 -24.54
C ASN A 200 15.41 4.40 -23.07
N ASN A 201 16.37 4.20 -22.17
CA ASN A 201 16.22 4.66 -20.78
C ASN A 201 16.34 6.19 -20.67
N ARG A 202 17.09 6.83 -21.56
CA ARG A 202 17.30 8.29 -21.56
C ARG A 202 16.07 9.03 -22.09
N VAL A 203 15.53 8.58 -23.22
CA VAL A 203 14.39 9.21 -23.90
C VAL A 203 13.06 8.68 -23.33
N GLY A 204 12.89 7.37 -23.27
CA GLY A 204 11.62 6.74 -22.88
C GLY A 204 11.33 6.80 -21.37
N LYS A 205 12.36 6.70 -20.52
CA LYS A 205 12.21 6.75 -19.05
C LYS A 205 12.71 8.06 -18.42
N ASN A 206 13.14 9.02 -19.24
CA ASN A 206 13.67 10.31 -18.80
C ASN A 206 14.78 10.20 -17.73
N SER A 207 15.65 9.20 -17.82
CA SER A 207 16.72 9.02 -16.83
C SER A 207 17.86 10.02 -17.06
N GLY A 208 18.10 10.91 -16.11
CA GLY A 208 19.13 11.96 -16.14
C GLY A 208 20.56 11.48 -15.81
N CYS A 209 21.44 12.44 -15.54
CA CYS A 209 22.77 12.16 -15.01
C CYS A 209 22.69 11.50 -13.62
N PRO A 210 23.26 10.30 -13.41
CA PRO A 210 23.14 9.57 -12.15
C PRO A 210 23.92 10.20 -11.00
N TYR A 211 24.92 11.04 -11.29
CA TYR A 211 25.67 11.77 -10.27
C TYR A 211 24.84 12.96 -9.76
N CYS A 212 24.25 13.74 -10.67
CA CYS A 212 23.40 14.87 -10.30
C CYS A 212 22.11 14.44 -9.57
N SER A 213 21.53 13.29 -9.95
CA SER A 213 20.36 12.74 -9.25
C SER A 213 20.69 12.05 -7.92
N GLY A 214 21.97 11.96 -7.56
CA GLY A 214 22.42 11.27 -6.35
C GLY A 214 22.34 9.74 -6.44
N ALA A 215 22.08 9.14 -7.60
CA ALA A 215 22.14 7.69 -7.78
C ALA A 215 23.58 7.13 -7.76
N ARG A 216 24.57 7.97 -8.06
CA ARG A 216 26.01 7.70 -7.96
C ARG A 216 26.69 8.75 -7.10
N VAL A 217 27.72 8.32 -6.36
CA VAL A 217 28.50 9.18 -5.48
C VAL A 217 29.53 9.97 -6.28
N TRP A 218 29.68 11.25 -5.94
CA TRP A 218 30.65 12.21 -6.46
C TRP A 218 30.95 13.24 -5.36
N GLU A 219 32.08 13.91 -5.42
CA GLU A 219 32.56 14.88 -4.42
C GLU A 219 31.46 15.85 -3.93
N ALA A 220 30.73 16.49 -4.85
CA ALA A 220 29.68 17.45 -4.51
C ALA A 220 28.36 16.85 -4.00
N ASN A 221 28.22 15.52 -3.87
CA ASN A 221 26.99 14.88 -3.38
C ASN A 221 27.19 13.86 -2.26
N ARG A 222 28.43 13.68 -1.79
CA ARG A 222 28.78 12.79 -0.67
C ARG A 222 28.03 13.23 0.59
N LEU A 223 27.44 12.27 1.29
CA LEU A 223 26.76 12.52 2.55
C LEU A 223 27.73 13.14 3.57
N GLY A 224 28.96 12.63 3.62
CA GLY A 224 30.01 13.09 4.54
C GLY A 224 30.33 14.57 4.42
N ASP A 225 30.33 15.10 3.20
CA ASP A 225 30.72 16.49 2.93
C ASP A 225 29.53 17.45 3.08
N LEU A 226 28.32 17.01 2.74
CA LEU A 226 27.12 17.87 2.75
C LEU A 226 26.32 17.85 4.05
N ARG A 227 26.43 16.80 4.87
CA ARG A 227 25.62 16.61 6.08
C ARG A 227 26.45 16.14 7.28
N PRO A 228 27.33 17.00 7.83
CA PRO A 228 28.11 16.67 9.03
C PRO A 228 27.24 16.23 10.22
N ASP A 229 26.06 16.82 10.37
CA ASP A 229 25.07 16.45 11.39
C ASP A 229 24.59 14.98 11.29
N LEU A 230 24.59 14.41 10.08
CA LEU A 230 24.27 13.01 9.85
C LEU A 230 25.51 12.11 9.97
N VAL A 231 26.72 12.64 9.75
CA VAL A 231 27.98 11.91 9.98
C VAL A 231 28.11 11.54 11.46
N GLU A 232 27.79 12.46 12.37
CA GLU A 232 27.80 12.20 13.81
C GLU A 232 26.85 11.07 14.23
N GLN A 233 25.75 10.93 13.48
CA GLN A 233 24.73 9.91 13.69
C GLN A 233 25.02 8.60 12.93
N TRP A 234 26.16 8.47 12.26
CA TRP A 234 26.54 7.26 11.53
C TRP A 234 27.05 6.16 12.47
N ASP A 235 26.47 4.96 12.38
CA ASP A 235 26.96 3.80 13.14
C ASP A 235 28.08 3.10 12.33
N GLY A 236 29.33 3.52 12.56
CA GLY A 236 30.51 3.00 11.85
C GLY A 236 30.69 1.49 12.04
N ASP A 237 30.49 0.99 13.27
CA ASP A 237 30.68 -0.41 13.62
C ASP A 237 29.73 -1.34 12.85
N ARG A 238 28.47 -0.89 12.65
CA ARG A 238 27.45 -1.70 11.95
C ARG A 238 27.38 -1.48 10.45
N ASN A 239 28.01 -0.43 9.93
CA ASN A 239 28.02 -0.15 8.49
C ASN A 239 29.24 -0.74 7.76
N ALA A 240 30.16 -1.37 8.50
CA ALA A 240 31.32 -2.08 7.96
C ALA A 240 32.08 -1.25 6.91
N SER A 241 32.07 -1.66 5.64
CA SER A 241 32.80 -1.00 4.55
C SER A 241 32.17 0.28 4.02
N LEU A 242 30.97 0.66 4.49
CA LEU A 242 30.31 1.90 4.08
C LEU A 242 30.73 3.04 5.01
N THR A 243 31.13 4.15 4.39
CA THR A 243 31.41 5.40 5.09
C THR A 243 30.46 6.48 4.58
N PRO A 244 30.26 7.57 5.34
CA PRO A 244 29.50 8.72 4.85
C PRO A 244 30.01 9.29 3.52
N TRP A 245 31.28 9.07 3.17
CA TRP A 245 31.89 9.52 1.91
C TRP A 245 31.71 8.54 0.74
N THR A 246 31.25 7.32 0.99
CA THR A 246 30.94 6.33 -0.06
C THR A 246 29.44 6.21 -0.35
N VAL A 247 28.62 7.11 0.22
CA VAL A 247 27.19 7.23 -0.07
C VAL A 247 26.82 8.68 -0.39
N SER A 248 25.82 8.85 -1.27
CA SER A 248 25.30 10.16 -1.65
C SER A 248 24.12 10.56 -0.77
N VAL A 249 23.85 11.86 -0.66
CA VAL A 249 22.67 12.39 0.05
C VAL A 249 21.33 11.88 -0.51
N GLY A 250 21.28 11.54 -1.81
CA GLY A 250 20.09 10.98 -2.49
C GLY A 250 19.96 9.45 -2.37
N SER A 251 20.85 8.76 -1.67
CA SER A 251 20.92 7.30 -1.70
C SER A 251 19.68 6.62 -1.09
N SER A 252 19.19 5.58 -1.75
CA SER A 252 18.12 4.70 -1.24
C SER A 252 18.63 3.56 -0.36
N ARG A 253 19.96 3.45 -0.16
CA ARG A 253 20.58 2.41 0.69
C ARG A 253 20.13 2.55 2.14
N LYS A 254 19.78 1.42 2.76
CA LYS A 254 19.54 1.32 4.21
C LYS A 254 20.87 1.14 4.92
N VAL A 255 21.20 2.06 5.82
CA VAL A 255 22.40 2.03 6.66
C VAL A 255 22.00 2.12 8.12
N HIS A 256 22.91 1.75 9.01
CA HIS A 256 22.74 1.82 10.46
C HIS A 256 23.07 3.23 10.95
N TRP A 257 22.21 3.75 11.83
CA TRP A 257 22.32 5.05 12.47
C TRP A 257 22.36 4.87 13.98
N LYS A 258 23.01 5.81 14.66
CA LYS A 258 22.98 5.98 16.10
C LYS A 258 22.50 7.38 16.44
N CYS A 259 21.86 7.57 17.59
CA CYS A 259 21.40 8.88 18.04
C CYS A 259 22.16 9.30 19.30
N PRO A 260 22.56 10.58 19.43
CA PRO A 260 23.14 11.09 20.68
C PRO A 260 22.13 11.15 21.84
N GLY A 261 20.83 11.04 21.56
CA GLY A 261 19.77 11.05 22.59
C GLY A 261 19.63 9.75 23.40
N GLY A 262 20.42 8.72 23.11
CA GLY A 262 20.45 7.45 23.85
C GLY A 262 21.45 6.48 23.23
N GLU A 263 22.28 5.82 24.03
CA GLU A 263 23.32 4.90 23.52
C GLU A 263 22.76 3.65 22.85
N ASP A 264 21.55 3.27 23.26
CA ASP A 264 20.74 2.17 22.76
C ASP A 264 19.93 2.55 21.50
N HIS A 265 19.87 3.84 21.15
CA HIS A 265 19.16 4.33 19.97
C HIS A 265 19.93 4.02 18.68
N ARG A 266 19.88 2.76 18.23
CA ARG A 266 20.51 2.29 16.99
C ARG A 266 19.46 1.69 16.06
N TRP A 267 19.36 2.19 14.82
CA TRP A 267 18.33 1.74 13.88
C TRP A 267 18.78 1.75 12.42
N ARG A 268 18.03 1.07 11.55
CA ARG A 268 18.27 1.07 10.10
C ARG A 268 17.32 2.02 9.39
N ALA A 269 17.87 2.95 8.60
CA ALA A 269 17.07 3.87 7.79
C ALA A 269 17.73 4.16 6.43
N ARG A 270 16.92 4.58 5.45
CA ARG A 270 17.42 5.00 4.13
C ARG A 270 18.09 6.38 4.24
N VAL A 271 19.25 6.55 3.59
CA VAL A 271 20.02 7.81 3.65
C VAL A 271 19.18 9.03 3.25
N HIS A 272 18.52 9.00 2.09
CA HIS A 272 17.72 10.16 1.66
C HIS A 272 16.58 10.52 2.62
N LYS A 273 16.00 9.56 3.35
CA LYS A 273 14.95 9.83 4.34
C LYS A 273 15.49 10.60 5.54
N ARG A 274 16.71 10.30 5.96
CA ARG A 274 17.44 11.01 7.02
C ARG A 274 17.80 12.42 6.57
N VAL A 275 18.27 12.57 5.32
CA VAL A 275 18.55 13.87 4.71
C VAL A 275 17.29 14.75 4.67
N SER A 276 16.13 14.18 4.34
CA SER A 276 14.83 14.89 4.37
C SER A 276 14.28 15.18 5.78
N GLY A 277 15.03 14.88 6.84
CA GLY A 277 14.67 15.25 8.22
C GLY A 277 13.96 14.17 9.04
N GLN A 278 13.82 12.93 8.55
CA GLN A 278 13.30 11.85 9.41
C GLN A 278 14.31 11.54 10.53
N GLY A 279 13.94 11.87 11.77
CA GLY A 279 14.76 11.77 12.98
C GLY A 279 14.99 10.36 13.54
N CYS A 280 15.45 10.30 14.78
CA CYS A 280 15.56 9.06 15.56
C CYS A 280 14.16 8.51 15.88
N ARG A 281 13.95 7.21 15.65
CA ARG A 281 12.65 6.56 15.87
C ARG A 281 12.32 6.37 17.35
N PHE A 282 13.34 6.20 18.19
CA PHE A 282 13.21 6.06 19.63
C PHE A 282 12.82 7.39 20.28
N CYS A 283 13.58 8.47 20.01
CA CYS A 283 13.23 9.82 20.49
C CYS A 283 11.84 10.29 20.02
N ALA A 284 11.41 9.89 18.83
CA ALA A 284 10.07 10.20 18.31
C ALA A 284 8.95 9.29 18.87
N GLY A 285 9.27 8.34 19.77
CA GLY A 285 8.29 7.43 20.37
C GLY A 285 7.71 6.38 19.41
N HIS A 286 8.35 6.15 18.28
CA HIS A 286 7.94 5.15 17.28
C HIS A 286 8.47 3.74 17.56
N GLU A 287 9.50 3.62 18.39
CA GLU A 287 10.15 2.37 18.76
C GLU A 287 10.58 2.45 20.22
N ALA A 288 10.39 1.38 21.00
CA ALA A 288 10.76 1.37 22.41
C ALA A 288 12.26 1.14 22.57
N SER A 289 12.84 1.79 23.57
CA SER A 289 14.23 1.64 23.98
C SER A 289 14.30 1.46 25.50
N GLU A 290 15.48 1.16 26.03
CA GLU A 290 15.68 1.02 27.48
C GLU A 290 15.36 2.32 28.23
N THR A 291 15.45 3.46 27.53
CA THR A 291 15.20 4.79 28.08
C THR A 291 13.86 5.40 27.66
N THR A 292 13.19 4.88 26.63
CA THR A 292 11.95 5.45 26.08
C THR A 292 10.72 4.52 26.15
N SER A 293 10.90 3.31 26.69
CA SER A 293 9.81 2.36 26.89
C SER A 293 8.79 2.82 27.94
N LEU A 294 7.61 2.19 27.93
CA LEU A 294 6.57 2.35 28.93
C LEU A 294 7.11 2.03 30.32
N LEU A 295 7.92 0.98 30.45
CA LEU A 295 8.57 0.61 31.71
C LEU A 295 9.48 1.73 32.24
N ALA A 296 10.31 2.31 31.36
CA ALA A 296 11.26 3.34 31.74
C ALA A 296 10.60 4.68 32.08
N LEU A 297 9.61 5.10 31.28
CA LEU A 297 9.01 6.43 31.40
C LEU A 297 7.79 6.47 32.35
N ARG A 298 7.05 5.37 32.49
CA ARG A 298 5.82 5.30 33.30
C ARG A 298 5.70 3.95 34.03
N PRO A 299 6.60 3.69 35.00
CA PRO A 299 6.57 2.45 35.79
C PRO A 299 5.24 2.26 36.54
N ASP A 300 4.57 3.35 36.92
CA ASP A 300 3.25 3.37 37.56
C ASP A 300 2.13 2.77 36.68
N LEU A 301 2.25 2.91 35.35
CA LEU A 301 1.36 2.27 34.39
C LEU A 301 1.90 0.91 33.95
N ALA A 302 3.21 0.73 33.90
CA ALA A 302 3.83 -0.54 33.53
C ALA A 302 3.37 -1.69 34.45
N VAL A 303 3.22 -1.44 35.76
CA VAL A 303 2.70 -2.45 36.71
C VAL A 303 1.23 -2.80 36.50
N GLN A 304 0.49 -1.96 35.77
CA GLN A 304 -0.91 -2.20 35.42
C GLN A 304 -1.05 -2.97 34.10
N LEU A 305 0.04 -3.32 33.41
CA LEU A 305 0.01 -4.14 32.20
C LEU A 305 -0.08 -5.62 32.57
N ASP A 306 -1.10 -6.30 32.05
CA ASP A 306 -1.15 -7.77 32.07
C ASP A 306 -0.26 -8.30 30.93
N ALA A 307 1.04 -8.47 31.22
CA ALA A 307 2.03 -8.86 30.22
C ALA A 307 1.80 -10.27 29.67
N GLU A 308 1.33 -11.20 30.52
CA GLU A 308 1.04 -12.58 30.12
C GLU A 308 -0.13 -12.62 29.15
N LYS A 309 -1.27 -11.99 29.50
CA LYS A 309 -2.45 -11.92 28.63
C LYS A 309 -2.22 -11.09 27.38
N SER A 310 -1.32 -10.11 27.43
CA SER A 310 -0.96 -9.27 26.28
C SER A 310 0.12 -9.89 25.38
N GLY A 311 0.87 -10.87 25.87
CA GLY A 311 2.01 -11.47 25.17
C GLY A 311 3.12 -10.46 24.82
N ILE A 312 3.26 -9.38 25.61
CA ILE A 312 4.26 -8.33 25.40
C ILE A 312 4.59 -7.66 26.73
N SER A 313 5.87 -7.34 26.95
CA SER A 313 6.32 -6.62 28.15
C SER A 313 6.21 -5.10 28.01
N ALA A 314 6.15 -4.39 29.14
CA ALA A 314 6.16 -2.93 29.15
C ALA A 314 7.48 -2.33 28.63
N ALA A 315 8.59 -3.08 28.64
CA ALA A 315 9.87 -2.66 28.07
C ALA A 315 9.83 -2.56 26.53
N GLU A 316 8.88 -3.25 25.88
CA GLU A 316 8.75 -3.30 24.41
C GLU A 316 7.71 -2.30 23.87
N LEU A 317 7.04 -1.54 24.74
CA LEU A 317 5.96 -0.63 24.37
C LEU A 317 6.42 0.82 24.50
N THR A 318 6.05 1.68 23.54
CA THR A 318 6.17 3.13 23.70
C THR A 318 4.88 3.71 24.28
N LEU A 319 4.97 4.88 24.91
CA LEU A 319 3.78 5.57 25.43
C LEU A 319 2.74 5.85 24.33
N ALA A 320 3.16 6.17 23.11
CA ALA A 320 2.27 6.48 21.99
C ALA A 320 1.78 5.24 21.21
N SER A 321 2.04 4.03 21.71
CA SER A 321 1.71 2.80 20.97
C SER A 321 0.20 2.63 20.76
N ASN A 322 -0.17 2.35 19.50
CA ASN A 322 -1.54 2.00 19.11
C ASN A 322 -1.90 0.54 19.36
N ARG A 323 -0.96 -0.25 19.91
CA ARG A 323 -1.19 -1.65 20.22
C ARG A 323 -2.21 -1.76 21.36
N GLU A 324 -3.21 -2.61 21.14
CA GLU A 324 -4.15 -2.99 22.19
C GLU A 324 -3.50 -4.04 23.09
N VAL A 325 -3.53 -3.78 24.39
CA VAL A 325 -2.99 -4.65 25.45
C VAL A 325 -4.01 -4.73 26.58
N HIS A 326 -3.86 -5.73 27.44
CA HIS A 326 -4.73 -5.91 28.60
C HIS A 326 -4.16 -5.17 29.80
N TRP A 327 -5.04 -4.44 30.48
CA TRP A 327 -4.73 -3.66 31.68
C TRP A 327 -5.41 -4.27 32.89
N ILE A 328 -4.72 -4.22 34.02
CA ILE A 328 -5.16 -4.64 35.35
C ILE A 328 -5.52 -3.38 36.13
N CYS A 329 -6.68 -3.40 36.79
CA CYS A 329 -7.09 -2.26 37.61
C CYS A 329 -6.27 -2.23 38.90
N PRO A 330 -5.67 -1.09 39.29
CA PRO A 330 -5.00 -0.99 40.58
C PRO A 330 -5.97 -1.06 41.77
N VAL A 331 -7.27 -0.82 41.55
CA VAL A 331 -8.31 -0.82 42.61
C VAL A 331 -8.86 -2.23 42.85
N SER A 332 -9.12 -2.98 41.78
CA SER A 332 -9.70 -4.34 41.83
C SER A 332 -8.97 -5.23 40.83
N PRO A 333 -7.70 -5.61 41.10
CA PRO A 333 -6.86 -6.31 40.13
C PRO A 333 -7.39 -7.70 39.75
N ASP A 334 -8.06 -8.38 40.69
CA ASP A 334 -8.60 -9.74 40.49
C ASP A 334 -9.92 -9.75 39.71
N GLU A 335 -10.62 -8.61 39.62
CA GLU A 335 -11.95 -8.53 39.01
C GLU A 335 -11.96 -7.68 37.73
N HIS A 336 -11.20 -6.59 37.71
CA HIS A 336 -11.24 -5.60 36.63
C HIS A 336 -10.00 -5.73 35.74
N THR A 337 -10.16 -6.46 34.63
CA THR A 337 -9.19 -6.49 33.54
C THR A 337 -9.85 -6.07 32.23
N TRP A 338 -9.20 -5.24 31.43
CA TRP A 338 -9.80 -4.75 30.18
C TRP A 338 -8.78 -4.52 29.06
N PRO A 339 -9.17 -4.71 27.80
CA PRO A 339 -8.34 -4.35 26.66
C PRO A 339 -8.39 -2.83 26.41
N ALA A 340 -7.23 -2.22 26.19
CA ALA A 340 -7.14 -0.83 25.71
C ALA A 340 -5.82 -0.59 24.97
N LYS A 341 -5.84 0.36 24.02
CA LYS A 341 -4.61 0.86 23.39
C LYS A 341 -3.69 1.50 24.42
N VAL A 342 -2.38 1.27 24.29
CA VAL A 342 -1.39 1.86 25.21
C VAL A 342 -1.52 3.38 25.30
N LEU A 343 -1.58 4.07 24.15
CA LEU A 343 -1.72 5.53 24.11
C LEU A 343 -2.96 6.06 24.85
N ASN A 344 -4.04 5.27 24.93
CA ASN A 344 -5.24 5.68 25.64
C ASN A 344 -4.99 5.70 27.16
N ARG A 345 -4.22 4.74 27.67
CA ARG A 345 -3.89 4.62 29.09
C ARG A 345 -2.77 5.57 29.52
N THR A 346 -1.83 5.85 28.63
CA THR A 346 -0.64 6.65 28.94
C THR A 346 -0.84 8.14 28.66
N LEU A 347 -1.19 8.50 27.42
CA LEU A 347 -1.26 9.90 26.96
C LEU A 347 -2.68 10.47 27.14
N ASN A 348 -3.72 9.67 26.88
CA ASN A 348 -5.11 10.15 27.00
C ASN A 348 -5.71 9.96 28.40
N GLY A 349 -5.02 9.29 29.32
CA GLY A 349 -5.44 9.12 30.71
C GLY A 349 -6.76 8.35 30.92
N THR A 350 -7.21 7.53 29.96
CA THR A 350 -8.47 6.78 30.15
C THR A 350 -8.32 5.76 31.28
N GLY A 351 -9.22 5.68 32.25
CA GLY A 351 -9.14 4.74 33.37
C GLY A 351 -9.78 3.37 33.11
N CYS A 352 -9.89 2.57 34.18
CA CYS A 352 -10.66 1.33 34.17
C CYS A 352 -12.14 1.61 33.84
N PRO A 353 -12.75 0.97 32.82
CA PRO A 353 -14.14 1.21 32.44
C PRO A 353 -15.15 0.75 33.51
N ASP A 354 -14.77 -0.18 34.37
CA ASP A 354 -15.63 -0.67 35.46
C ASP A 354 -15.60 0.25 36.69
N CYS A 355 -14.51 1.02 36.86
CA CYS A 355 -14.39 2.08 37.85
C CYS A 355 -14.91 3.44 37.34
N ASN A 356 -14.77 3.71 36.04
CA ASN A 356 -15.17 4.96 35.41
C ASN A 356 -16.40 4.75 34.52
N LEU A 357 -17.59 4.81 35.13
CA LEU A 357 -18.85 4.67 34.41
C LEU A 357 -19.13 5.93 33.56
N PRO A 358 -19.77 5.80 32.37
CA PRO A 358 -20.03 6.94 31.51
C PRO A 358 -20.98 7.97 32.17
N GLY A 359 -20.41 9.06 32.69
CA GLY A 359 -21.12 10.24 33.16
C GLY A 359 -21.65 10.19 34.59
N THR A 360 -21.07 9.33 35.44
CA THR A 360 -21.31 9.24 36.89
C THR A 360 -20.09 8.56 37.54
N SER A 361 -19.49 9.14 38.57
CA SER A 361 -18.36 8.50 39.28
C SER A 361 -18.85 7.32 40.13
N ALA A 362 -18.12 6.20 40.19
CA ALA A 362 -18.49 5.12 41.11
C ALA A 362 -18.48 5.60 42.58
N GLN A 363 -17.60 6.56 42.89
CA GLN A 363 -17.52 7.20 44.20
C GLN A 363 -18.74 8.09 44.48
N GLU A 364 -19.22 8.83 43.49
CA GLU A 364 -20.46 9.62 43.56
C GLU A 364 -21.65 8.73 43.92
N ILE A 365 -21.83 7.60 43.23
CA ILE A 365 -22.95 6.67 43.51
C ILE A 365 -22.85 6.08 44.91
N ARG A 366 -21.64 5.75 45.36
CA ARG A 366 -21.40 5.19 46.69
C ARG A 366 -21.68 6.23 47.79
N ILE A 367 -21.26 7.49 47.60
CA ILE A 367 -21.58 8.58 48.52
C ILE A 367 -23.09 8.85 48.50
N ALA A 368 -23.73 8.89 47.33
CA ALA A 368 -25.17 9.07 47.19
C ALA A 368 -25.96 7.97 47.90
N ALA A 369 -25.51 6.72 47.81
CA ALA A 369 -26.13 5.58 48.49
C ALA A 369 -26.02 5.71 50.02
N GLU A 370 -24.85 6.12 50.52
CA GLU A 370 -24.62 6.39 51.94
C GLU A 370 -25.49 7.53 52.47
N LEU A 371 -25.53 8.66 51.76
CA LEU A 371 -26.40 9.80 52.10
C LEU A 371 -27.89 9.40 52.04
N GLY A 372 -28.27 8.55 51.09
CA GLY A 372 -29.63 8.04 50.89
C GLY A 372 -30.14 7.12 52.00
N THR A 373 -29.32 6.82 53.02
CA THR A 373 -29.77 6.13 54.24
C THR A 373 -30.50 7.06 55.20
N VAL A 374 -30.21 8.36 55.16
CA VAL A 374 -30.75 9.36 56.09
C VAL A 374 -31.33 10.59 55.39
N LEU A 375 -31.04 10.79 54.10
CA LEU A 375 -31.59 11.84 53.26
C LEU A 375 -32.42 11.23 52.12
N ASP A 376 -33.41 11.98 51.63
CA ASP A 376 -34.24 11.61 50.47
C ASP A 376 -33.48 11.88 49.16
N VAL A 377 -32.42 11.09 48.92
CA VAL A 377 -31.59 11.18 47.73
C VAL A 377 -32.35 10.60 46.54
N ASP A 378 -32.48 11.40 45.49
CA ASP A 378 -33.05 10.94 44.23
C ASP A 378 -31.96 10.36 43.33
N PHE A 379 -32.00 9.04 43.15
CA PHE A 379 -31.05 8.26 42.34
C PHE A 379 -31.37 8.30 40.82
N GLY A 380 -32.35 9.09 40.41
CA GLY A 380 -32.66 9.39 39.02
C GLY A 380 -31.56 10.20 38.33
N ARG A 381 -31.65 10.30 36.99
CA ARG A 381 -30.79 11.23 36.25
C ARG A 381 -31.37 12.63 36.32
N HIS A 382 -30.71 13.51 37.07
CA HIS A 382 -31.18 14.87 37.30
C HIS A 382 -30.60 15.86 36.31
N ILE A 383 -31.51 16.59 35.69
CA ILE A 383 -31.21 17.64 34.75
C ILE A 383 -31.95 18.88 35.23
N ILE A 384 -31.19 19.93 35.55
CA ILE A 384 -31.69 21.19 36.07
C ILE A 384 -31.57 22.24 34.97
N ARG A 385 -32.68 22.93 34.68
CA ARG A 385 -32.69 24.02 33.70
C ARG A 385 -32.30 25.33 34.38
N THR A 386 -31.18 25.90 33.97
CA THR A 386 -30.66 27.20 34.43
C THR A 386 -30.81 28.21 33.29
N GLY A 387 -31.96 28.87 33.22
CA GLY A 387 -32.31 29.75 32.10
C GLY A 387 -32.41 29.01 30.76
N GLU A 388 -31.52 29.32 29.82
CA GLU A 388 -31.44 28.66 28.50
C GLU A 388 -30.57 27.39 28.51
N ARG A 389 -29.79 27.15 29.57
CA ARG A 389 -28.91 25.97 29.68
C ARG A 389 -29.55 24.85 30.49
N VAL A 390 -29.08 23.65 30.20
CA VAL A 390 -29.53 22.41 30.79
C VAL A 390 -28.31 21.78 31.45
N GLU A 391 -28.28 21.77 32.77
CA GLU A 391 -27.15 21.31 33.57
C GLU A 391 -27.46 19.91 34.12
N ARG A 392 -26.52 18.98 33.99
CA ARG A 392 -26.59 17.70 34.71
C ARG A 392 -25.97 17.87 36.08
N VAL A 393 -26.60 17.30 37.10
CA VAL A 393 -26.07 17.29 38.47
C VAL A 393 -25.80 15.87 38.94
N ASP A 394 -24.89 15.74 39.91
CA ASP A 394 -24.41 14.45 40.40
C ASP A 394 -25.37 13.83 41.44
N ILE A 395 -25.58 14.53 42.57
CA ILE A 395 -26.52 14.10 43.62
C ILE A 395 -27.58 15.17 43.84
N CYS A 396 -28.85 14.77 43.79
CA CYS A 396 -29.99 15.66 44.02
C CYS A 396 -30.80 15.21 45.24
N ILE A 397 -31.14 16.15 46.12
CA ILE A 397 -31.97 15.94 47.30
C ILE A 397 -33.11 16.96 47.25
N PRO A 398 -34.20 16.65 46.51
CA PRO A 398 -35.26 17.61 46.21
C PRO A 398 -35.95 18.17 47.44
N SER A 399 -36.15 17.32 48.47
CA SER A 399 -36.78 17.68 49.75
C SER A 399 -36.06 18.81 50.47
N LEU A 400 -34.76 18.99 50.22
CA LEU A 400 -33.92 20.04 50.81
C LEU A 400 -33.57 21.17 49.83
N SER A 401 -34.02 21.10 48.57
CA SER A 401 -33.52 21.98 47.49
C SER A 401 -31.98 22.02 47.48
N LEU A 402 -31.37 20.83 47.53
CA LEU A 402 -29.93 20.63 47.66
C LEU A 402 -29.40 19.82 46.47
N VAL A 403 -28.29 20.31 45.91
CA VAL A 403 -27.46 19.61 44.92
C VAL A 403 -26.04 19.45 45.46
N LEU A 404 -25.50 18.25 45.34
CA LEU A 404 -24.10 17.96 45.60
C LEU A 404 -23.42 17.59 44.28
N GLU A 405 -22.28 18.23 44.00
CA GLU A 405 -21.43 17.98 42.84
C GLU A 405 -20.14 17.31 43.33
N PHE A 406 -19.73 16.18 42.76
CA PHE A 406 -18.54 15.44 43.18
C PHE A 406 -17.38 15.67 42.22
N ASP A 407 -16.34 16.33 42.69
CA ASP A 407 -15.14 16.66 41.91
C ASP A 407 -13.99 15.74 42.28
N GLY A 408 -13.76 14.71 41.46
CA GLY A 408 -12.59 13.84 41.59
C GLY A 408 -11.30 14.55 41.18
N SER A 409 -10.24 14.44 41.98
CA SER A 409 -9.00 15.22 41.77
C SER A 409 -8.31 14.93 40.43
N TYR A 410 -8.47 13.72 39.91
CA TYR A 410 -7.91 13.30 38.61
C TYR A 410 -8.48 14.06 37.40
N TRP A 411 -9.70 14.56 37.48
CA TRP A 411 -10.41 15.16 36.33
C TRP A 411 -10.58 16.67 36.45
N HIS A 412 -10.52 17.22 37.67
CA HIS A 412 -10.92 18.60 37.94
C HIS A 412 -9.77 19.56 38.26
N GLU A 413 -8.51 19.12 38.21
CA GLU A 413 -7.33 19.96 38.48
C GLU A 413 -7.18 21.14 37.48
N SER A 414 -7.78 21.05 36.29
CA SER A 414 -7.68 22.09 35.23
C SER A 414 -9.01 22.73 34.82
N THR A 415 -10.11 22.45 35.54
CA THR A 415 -11.47 22.90 35.17
C THR A 415 -12.11 23.84 36.19
N GLU A 416 -11.33 24.33 37.15
CA GLU A 416 -11.79 25.12 38.30
C GLU A 416 -12.70 26.30 37.93
N GLU A 417 -12.35 27.05 36.89
CA GLU A 417 -13.15 28.19 36.43
C GLU A 417 -14.52 27.76 35.88
N THR A 418 -14.54 26.68 35.09
CA THR A 418 -15.77 26.11 34.52
C THR A 418 -16.67 25.53 35.62
N ASP A 419 -16.06 24.89 36.61
CA ASP A 419 -16.76 24.31 37.75
C ASP A 419 -17.37 25.40 38.65
N ALA A 420 -16.62 26.46 38.94
CA ALA A 420 -17.14 27.61 39.69
C ALA A 420 -18.32 28.28 38.95
N GLU A 421 -18.24 28.44 37.63
CA GLU A 421 -19.35 28.99 36.85
C GLU A 421 -20.59 28.11 36.87
N LYS A 422 -20.44 26.78 36.80
CA LYS A 422 -21.57 25.84 36.92
C LYS A 422 -22.28 26.01 38.27
N SER A 423 -21.52 26.12 39.37
CA SER A 423 -22.10 26.35 40.70
C SER A 423 -22.85 27.67 40.79
N ARG A 424 -22.31 28.76 40.21
CA ARG A 424 -23.00 30.06 40.16
C ARG A 424 -24.34 29.96 39.43
N ARG A 425 -24.39 29.23 38.30
CA ARG A 425 -25.64 29.02 37.55
C ARG A 425 -26.65 28.15 38.30
N LEU A 426 -26.21 27.06 38.92
CA LEU A 426 -27.12 26.20 39.70
C LEU A 426 -27.74 26.95 40.88
N ARG A 427 -26.98 27.84 41.53
CA ARG A 427 -27.47 28.68 42.64
C ARG A 427 -28.54 29.70 42.24
N THR A 428 -28.78 29.94 40.96
CA THR A 428 -29.92 30.79 40.54
C THR A 428 -31.26 30.08 40.67
N VAL A 429 -31.29 28.76 40.77
CA VAL A 429 -32.51 27.93 40.79
C VAL A 429 -32.57 26.94 41.95
N ILE A 430 -31.43 26.53 42.51
CA ILE A 430 -31.33 25.63 43.65
C ILE A 430 -30.83 26.39 44.87
N ARG A 431 -31.48 26.19 46.02
CA ARG A 431 -31.17 26.91 47.27
C ARG A 431 -29.79 26.57 47.81
N HIS A 432 -29.41 25.29 47.78
CA HIS A 432 -28.13 24.81 48.30
C HIS A 432 -27.36 24.05 47.22
N VAL A 433 -26.16 24.53 46.89
CA VAL A 433 -25.25 23.86 45.94
C VAL A 433 -23.89 23.72 46.59
N VAL A 434 -23.48 22.49 46.84
CA VAL A 434 -22.24 22.13 47.56
C VAL A 434 -21.37 21.29 46.63
N ARG A 435 -20.09 21.65 46.50
CA ARG A 435 -19.11 20.78 45.83
C ARG A 435 -18.37 19.94 46.86
N ILE A 436 -18.32 18.63 46.61
CA ILE A 436 -17.51 17.66 47.33
C ILE A 436 -16.21 17.53 46.53
N ARG A 437 -15.15 18.19 47.00
CA ARG A 437 -13.86 18.24 46.30
C ARG A 437 -12.89 17.23 46.90
N GLU A 438 -12.35 16.36 46.07
CA GLU A 438 -11.41 15.35 46.52
C GLU A 438 -9.99 15.93 46.62
N HIS A 439 -9.29 15.69 47.74
CA HIS A 439 -7.90 16.13 47.90
C HIS A 439 -7.01 15.63 46.74
N PRO A 440 -6.09 16.44 46.18
CA PRO A 440 -5.62 17.75 46.66
C PRO A 440 -6.41 18.98 46.17
N LEU A 441 -7.61 18.82 45.60
CA LEU A 441 -8.39 19.98 45.15
C LEU A 441 -8.74 20.90 46.32
N GLU A 442 -8.45 22.19 46.14
CA GLU A 442 -8.87 23.22 47.09
C GLU A 442 -10.35 23.56 46.92
N ARG A 443 -10.95 24.20 47.94
CA ARG A 443 -12.33 24.71 47.88
C ARG A 443 -12.40 25.85 46.87
N LEU A 444 -13.35 25.79 45.94
CA LEU A 444 -13.63 26.91 45.04
C LEU A 444 -14.49 27.97 45.74
N ASP A 445 -15.42 27.52 46.57
CA ASP A 445 -16.24 28.32 47.47
C ASP A 445 -15.89 27.97 48.93
N PRO A 446 -15.27 28.89 49.71
CA PRO A 446 -14.78 28.56 51.04
C PRO A 446 -15.90 28.21 52.04
N VAL A 447 -17.12 28.65 51.74
CA VAL A 447 -18.30 28.44 52.59
C VAL A 447 -19.01 27.17 52.18
N HIS A 448 -19.36 27.03 50.90
CA HIS A 448 -20.24 25.96 50.45
C HIS A 448 -19.51 24.66 50.15
N ASP A 449 -18.24 24.69 49.76
CA ASP A 449 -17.53 23.49 49.33
C ASP A 449 -16.91 22.74 50.52
N VAL A 450 -16.88 21.42 50.40
CA VAL A 450 -16.29 20.51 51.38
C VAL A 450 -15.18 19.71 50.71
N VAL A 451 -14.08 19.52 51.43
CA VAL A 451 -12.96 18.70 50.95
C VAL A 451 -13.02 17.34 51.63
N VAL A 452 -12.95 16.27 50.83
CA VAL A 452 -12.85 14.90 51.32
C VAL A 452 -11.47 14.31 51.01
N PRO A 453 -10.95 13.40 51.84
CA PRO A 453 -9.69 12.71 51.55
C PRO A 453 -9.74 11.98 50.20
N PHE A 454 -8.60 11.90 49.52
CA PHE A 454 -8.46 11.13 48.28
C PHE A 454 -8.86 9.67 48.50
N GLN A 455 -9.81 9.18 47.69
CA GLN A 455 -10.35 7.82 47.79
C GLN A 455 -10.88 7.46 49.19
N ALA A 456 -11.47 8.43 49.90
CA ALA A 456 -12.10 8.17 51.19
C ALA A 456 -13.13 7.03 51.10
N ALA A 457 -13.20 6.21 52.15
CA ALA A 457 -14.27 5.22 52.25
C ALA A 457 -15.64 5.93 52.15
N PRO A 458 -16.64 5.38 51.44
CA PRO A 458 -17.91 6.07 51.19
C PRO A 458 -18.58 6.59 52.46
N GLY A 459 -18.56 5.82 53.54
CA GLY A 459 -19.14 6.24 54.81
C GLY A 459 -18.37 7.37 55.51
N THR A 460 -17.04 7.44 55.32
CA THR A 460 -16.22 8.56 55.81
C THR A 460 -16.52 9.82 55.01
N ALA A 461 -16.63 9.72 53.68
CA ALA A 461 -16.99 10.85 52.84
C ALA A 461 -18.40 11.36 53.16
N ALA A 462 -19.37 10.47 53.32
CA ALA A 462 -20.74 10.82 53.70
C ALA A 462 -20.81 11.50 55.08
N ASP A 463 -20.07 11.01 56.07
CA ASP A 463 -20.00 11.62 57.41
C ASP A 463 -19.47 13.07 57.35
N ILE A 464 -18.38 13.30 56.61
CA ILE A 464 -17.81 14.64 56.39
C ILE A 464 -18.82 15.56 55.70
N VAL A 465 -19.51 15.06 54.67
CA VAL A 465 -20.52 15.83 53.92
C VAL A 465 -21.70 16.18 54.82
N LEU A 466 -22.22 15.24 55.60
CA LEU A 466 -23.34 15.47 56.51
C LEU A 466 -22.99 16.50 57.59
N GLU A 467 -21.80 16.41 58.20
CA GLU A 467 -21.31 17.41 59.16
C GLU A 467 -21.20 18.80 58.52
N HIS A 468 -20.71 18.88 57.27
CA HIS A 468 -20.64 20.15 56.55
C HIS A 468 -22.04 20.72 56.26
N LEU A 469 -23.02 19.88 55.91
CA LEU A 469 -24.41 20.30 55.71
C LEU A 469 -25.07 20.80 57.00
N VAL A 470 -24.71 20.27 58.17
CA VAL A 470 -25.09 20.83 59.48
C VAL A 470 -24.49 22.22 59.65
N GLY A 471 -23.20 22.39 59.34
CA GLY A 471 -22.52 23.70 59.39
C GLY A 471 -23.16 24.76 58.48
N LEU A 472 -23.74 24.33 57.36
CA LEU A 472 -24.51 25.19 56.45
C LEU A 472 -25.98 25.38 56.85
N ALA A 473 -26.41 24.82 57.98
CA ALA A 473 -27.79 24.80 58.45
C ALA A 473 -28.79 24.21 57.44
N VAL A 474 -28.34 23.29 56.59
CA VAL A 474 -29.18 22.58 55.60
C VAL A 474 -29.92 21.42 56.26
N ILE A 475 -29.28 20.76 57.24
CA ILE A 475 -29.83 19.65 58.02
C ILE A 475 -29.55 19.84 59.52
N SER A 476 -30.28 19.13 60.37
CA SER A 476 -30.05 19.12 61.83
C SER A 476 -29.00 18.09 62.23
N HIS A 477 -28.35 18.33 63.38
CA HIS A 477 -27.35 17.40 63.95
C HIS A 477 -27.91 15.99 64.21
N SER A 478 -29.22 15.87 64.45
CA SER A 478 -29.89 14.57 64.62
C SER A 478 -29.73 13.64 63.41
N VAL A 479 -29.66 14.19 62.19
CA VAL A 479 -29.48 13.39 60.96
C VAL A 479 -28.11 12.72 60.93
N VAL A 480 -27.07 13.41 61.40
CA VAL A 480 -25.71 12.86 61.51
C VAL A 480 -25.66 11.76 62.57
N GLU A 481 -26.32 11.97 63.71
CA GLU A 481 -26.41 10.97 64.77
C GLU A 481 -27.13 9.71 64.30
N ASP A 482 -28.26 9.87 63.58
CA ASP A 482 -29.01 8.77 63.00
C ASP A 482 -28.15 7.98 62.00
N TYR A 483 -27.39 8.69 61.15
CA TYR A 483 -26.46 8.07 60.20
C TYR A 483 -25.36 7.26 60.91
N ARG A 484 -24.76 7.82 61.96
CA ARG A 484 -23.67 7.17 62.72
C ARG A 484 -24.13 5.93 63.48
N ARG A 485 -25.41 5.83 63.85
CA ARG A 485 -26.01 4.68 64.55
C ARG A 485 -26.23 3.46 63.66
N LEU A 486 -26.18 3.60 62.34
CA LEU A 486 -26.32 2.48 61.41
C LEU A 486 -25.05 1.58 61.42
N PRO A 487 -25.20 0.24 61.45
CA PRO A 487 -24.08 -0.69 61.37
C PRO A 487 -23.39 -0.62 59.99
N GLY A 488 -22.06 -0.81 59.93
CA GLY A 488 -21.30 -0.68 58.68
C GLY A 488 -21.58 -1.81 57.67
N PRO A 489 -20.99 -1.77 56.46
CA PRO A 489 -21.05 -0.62 55.55
C PRO A 489 -22.52 -0.29 55.24
N ARG A 490 -22.92 0.96 55.49
CA ARG A 490 -24.34 1.31 55.73
C ARG A 490 -25.20 1.23 54.47
N ALA A 491 -24.60 1.41 53.28
CA ALA A 491 -25.29 1.32 52.00
C ALA A 491 -24.49 0.63 50.87
N ALA A 492 -23.45 -0.15 51.17
CA ALA A 492 -22.59 -0.75 50.14
C ALA A 492 -23.36 -1.67 49.18
N ASP A 493 -24.24 -2.53 49.69
CA ASP A 493 -25.03 -3.45 48.86
C ASP A 493 -25.98 -2.69 47.92
N ARG A 494 -26.57 -1.60 48.41
CA ARG A 494 -27.43 -0.71 47.61
C ARG A 494 -26.63 0.02 46.53
N ALA A 495 -25.43 0.50 46.86
CA ALA A 495 -24.53 1.14 45.90
C ALA A 495 -24.12 0.16 44.80
N GLU A 496 -23.74 -1.07 45.16
CA GLU A 496 -23.35 -2.09 44.18
C GLU A 496 -24.52 -2.55 43.31
N GLN A 497 -25.75 -2.62 43.85
CA GLN A 497 -26.94 -2.90 43.06
C GLN A 497 -27.22 -1.79 42.04
N ILE A 498 -27.12 -0.52 42.43
CA ILE A 498 -27.28 0.63 41.52
C ILE A 498 -26.19 0.63 40.45
N LEU A 499 -24.94 0.35 40.84
CA LEU A 499 -23.81 0.23 39.90
C LEU A 499 -24.03 -0.92 38.90
N ALA A 500 -24.53 -2.08 39.37
CA ALA A 500 -24.85 -3.22 38.53
C ALA A 500 -25.94 -2.88 37.49
N ASP A 501 -27.03 -2.24 37.91
CA ASP A 501 -28.11 -1.81 37.02
C ASP A 501 -27.63 -0.78 35.97
N LEU A 502 -26.77 0.15 36.37
CA LEU A 502 -26.17 1.13 35.46
C LEU A 502 -25.22 0.45 34.46
N ARG A 503 -24.45 -0.55 34.89
CA ARG A 503 -23.59 -1.37 34.03
C ARG A 503 -24.41 -2.14 32.99
N ILE A 504 -25.54 -2.74 33.37
CA ILE A 504 -26.46 -3.42 32.45
C ILE A 504 -26.99 -2.42 31.40
N ARG A 505 -27.53 -1.28 31.84
CA ARG A 505 -28.06 -0.24 30.94
C ARG A 505 -27.00 0.35 30.01
N ALA A 506 -25.74 0.45 30.44
CA ALA A 506 -24.63 0.91 29.61
C ALA A 506 -24.24 -0.12 28.55
N ARG A 507 -24.22 -1.41 28.90
CA ARG A 507 -24.00 -2.53 27.96
C ARG A 507 -25.10 -2.57 26.89
N ASP A 508 -26.36 -2.41 27.28
CA ASP A 508 -27.49 -2.39 26.35
C ASP A 508 -27.41 -1.20 25.38
N ARG A 509 -27.08 0.01 25.87
CA ARG A 509 -26.89 1.18 25.00
C ARG A 509 -25.72 1.04 24.03
N LYS A 510 -24.65 0.33 24.42
CA LYS A 510 -23.51 0.04 23.55
C LYS A 510 -23.91 -0.97 22.47
N SER A 511 -24.62 -2.03 22.85
CA SER A 511 -25.20 -3.00 21.91
C SER A 511 -26.12 -2.35 20.88
N VAL A 512 -27.00 -1.44 21.30
CA VAL A 512 -27.89 -0.69 20.39
C VAL A 512 -27.09 0.27 19.48
N LYS A 513 -26.06 0.97 20.00
CA LYS A 513 -25.21 1.83 19.17
C LYS A 513 -24.37 1.05 18.16
N ASP A 514 -23.92 -0.15 18.52
CA ASP A 514 -23.13 -1.02 17.63
C ASP A 514 -24.03 -1.66 16.55
N GLN A 515 -25.29 -2.02 16.88
CA GLN A 515 -26.29 -2.44 15.90
C GLN A 515 -26.68 -1.33 14.91
N VAL A 516 -26.75 -0.07 15.37
CA VAL A 516 -27.06 1.08 14.51
C VAL A 516 -25.86 1.49 13.63
N ARG A 517 -24.62 1.24 14.05
CA ARG A 517 -23.41 1.56 13.27
C ARG A 517 -23.01 0.48 12.26
N HIS A 518 -23.42 -0.77 12.47
CA HIS A 518 -23.09 -1.89 11.58
C HIS A 518 -24.31 -2.82 11.37
N PRO A 519 -25.29 -2.42 10.53
CA PRO A 519 -26.47 -3.25 10.27
C PRO A 519 -26.14 -4.56 9.54
N ASP A 520 -25.02 -4.65 8.82
CA ASP A 520 -24.67 -5.81 7.96
C ASP A 520 -23.74 -6.85 8.60
N ARG A 521 -23.67 -6.93 9.94
CA ARG A 521 -22.87 -7.98 10.63
C ARG A 521 -23.67 -9.08 11.31
N ALA A 522 -24.97 -9.14 11.04
CA ALA A 522 -25.81 -10.28 11.40
C ALA A 522 -26.27 -11.03 10.13
N GLN A 523 -25.32 -11.74 9.49
CA GLN A 523 -25.56 -12.92 8.66
C GLN A 523 -24.40 -13.89 8.82
#